data_AF-A0A2J8JW29-F1
#
_entry.id   AF-A0A2J8JW29-F1
#
_cell.length_a   1.000
_cell.length_b   1.000
_cell.length_c   1.000
_cell.angle_alpha   90.00
_cell.angle_beta   90.00
_cell.angle_gamma   90.00
#
_symmetry.space_group_name_H-M   'P 1'
#
loop_
_entity.id
_entity.type
_entity.pdbx_description
1 polymer ?
#
loop_
_entity_poly.entity_id
_entity_poly.type
_entity_poly.pdbx_seq_one_letter_code
_entity_poly.pdbx_strand_id
1 'polypeptide(L)'
;FHDTLHVSGVYNGAGGDTHRAMLPSPLNVRLEAPAGMGEQLTETFALDTNTGSFLHTLEGPRFRASQCIYAHRTLPHVLAFRVSIARLAPGSGPITLLLRSAFSPESPDLDLHQGPDFQGARYLYGHTLTPEQPGGPQQEVHMLWTPAPPDLTLGEVPCPSPRPQDTSAMASVLGASPMGAVRNATGATSSGTRTSGCSRIS
;
A
#
# COMPACT_ATOMS: atom_id res chain seq x y z
N PHE A 1 -6.12 12.05 -11.47
CA PHE A 1 -4.92 12.84 -11.14
C PHE A 1 -4.24 13.23 -12.45
N HIS A 2 -3.55 14.37 -12.47
CA HIS A 2 -3.02 14.99 -13.67
C HIS A 2 -1.49 15.04 -13.63
N ASP A 3 -0.94 15.33 -14.79
CA ASP A 3 0.46 15.39 -15.17
C ASP A 3 1.10 16.72 -14.74
N THR A 4 0.29 17.64 -14.20
CA THR A 4 0.70 18.98 -13.77
C THR A 4 0.50 19.19 -12.26
N LEU A 5 1.46 19.86 -11.64
CA LEU A 5 1.43 20.38 -10.27
C LEU A 5 1.46 21.91 -10.30
N HIS A 6 0.73 22.52 -9.37
CA HIS A 6 0.80 23.96 -9.12
C HIS A 6 1.30 24.19 -7.70
N VAL A 7 2.29 25.06 -7.55
CA VAL A 7 2.89 25.42 -6.27
C VAL A 7 2.61 26.90 -5.99
N SER A 8 2.25 27.21 -4.75
CA SER A 8 2.06 28.61 -4.35
C SER A 8 3.38 29.38 -4.39
N GLY A 9 3.35 30.57 -4.98
CA GLY A 9 4.53 31.41 -5.16
C GLY A 9 5.34 31.11 -6.42
N VAL A 10 4.88 30.21 -7.30
CA VAL A 10 5.51 29.97 -8.60
C VAL A 10 4.52 30.34 -9.70
N TYR A 11 4.84 31.43 -10.40
CA TYR A 11 4.01 31.97 -11.47
C TYR A 11 4.84 32.19 -12.73
N ASN A 12 4.16 32.10 -13.87
CA ASN A 12 4.72 32.34 -15.18
C ASN A 12 3.82 33.32 -15.95
N GLY A 13 4.43 34.10 -16.84
CA GLY A 13 3.75 35.12 -17.63
C GLY A 13 3.83 36.51 -16.99
N ALA A 14 3.65 37.54 -17.82
CA ALA A 14 3.77 38.94 -17.40
C ALA A 14 2.47 39.72 -17.63
N GLY A 15 2.17 40.69 -16.78
CA GLY A 15 1.00 41.56 -16.94
C GLY A 15 -0.31 40.76 -16.89
N GLY A 16 -1.13 40.88 -17.95
CA GLY A 16 -2.44 40.22 -18.03
C GLY A 16 -2.38 38.69 -18.23
N ASP A 17 -1.23 38.15 -18.61
CA ASP A 17 -1.04 36.72 -18.91
C ASP A 17 -0.43 35.93 -17.75
N THR A 18 -0.33 36.55 -16.57
CA THR A 18 0.25 35.93 -15.36
C THR A 18 -0.65 34.79 -14.86
N HIS A 19 -0.07 33.60 -14.70
CA HIS A 19 -0.76 32.41 -14.20
C HIS A 19 0.17 31.56 -13.33
N ARG A 20 -0.41 30.61 -12.57
CA ARG A 20 0.40 29.66 -11.78
C ARG A 20 1.16 28.74 -12.72
N ALA A 21 2.47 28.64 -12.53
CA ALA A 21 3.30 27.80 -13.39
C ALA A 21 2.85 26.33 -13.34
N MET A 22 2.96 25.67 -14.49
CA MET A 22 2.68 24.26 -14.67
C MET A 22 3.95 23.43 -14.45
N LEU A 23 4.11 22.86 -13.25
CA LEU A 23 5.23 21.96 -12.96
C LEU A 23 4.87 20.52 -13.37
N PRO A 24 5.81 19.71 -13.87
CA PRO A 24 5.53 18.32 -14.17
C PRO A 24 5.29 17.51 -12.89
N SER A 25 4.36 16.55 -12.93
CA SER A 25 3.93 15.77 -11.76
C SER A 25 4.58 14.38 -11.71
N PRO A 26 5.59 14.13 -10.86
CA PRO A 26 6.17 12.79 -10.68
C PRO A 26 5.20 11.81 -10.01
N LEU A 27 4.10 12.31 -9.43
CA LEU A 27 3.09 11.48 -8.75
C LEU A 27 1.97 10.99 -9.67
N ASN A 28 2.03 11.27 -10.97
CA ASN A 28 1.13 10.69 -11.97
C ASN A 28 1.45 9.20 -12.21
N VAL A 29 1.30 8.41 -11.15
CA VAL A 29 1.50 6.96 -11.13
C VAL A 29 0.13 6.29 -11.10
N ARG A 30 -0.15 5.45 -12.09
CA ARG A 30 -1.39 4.70 -12.21
C ARG A 30 -1.22 3.28 -11.68
N LEU A 31 -2.17 2.85 -10.86
CA LEU A 31 -2.25 1.48 -10.40
C LEU A 31 -2.94 0.64 -11.49
N GLU A 32 -2.32 -0.44 -11.91
CA GLU A 32 -2.86 -1.37 -12.90
C GLU A 32 -2.72 -2.81 -12.39
N ALA A 33 -3.74 -3.64 -12.60
CA ALA A 33 -3.61 -5.06 -12.33
C ALA A 33 -2.87 -5.75 -13.50
N PRO A 34 -2.07 -6.81 -13.24
CA PRO A 34 -1.39 -7.55 -14.30
C PRO A 34 -2.37 -8.14 -15.30
N ALA A 35 -2.01 -8.05 -16.59
CA ALA A 35 -2.73 -8.73 -17.66
C ALA A 35 -2.78 -10.24 -17.35
N GLY A 36 -3.99 -10.82 -17.33
CA GLY A 36 -4.20 -12.24 -17.04
C GLY A 36 -4.93 -12.53 -15.72
N MET A 37 -5.11 -11.55 -14.83
CA MET A 37 -6.22 -11.60 -13.89
C MET A 37 -7.50 -11.26 -14.65
N GLY A 38 -8.14 -12.26 -15.27
CA GLY A 38 -9.46 -12.13 -15.92
C GLY A 38 -10.61 -11.82 -14.95
N GLU A 39 -10.30 -11.18 -13.82
CA GLU A 39 -11.23 -10.79 -12.78
C GLU A 39 -11.73 -9.38 -13.10
N GLN A 40 -13.05 -9.20 -13.09
CA GLN A 40 -13.65 -7.88 -13.21
C GLN A 40 -13.32 -7.06 -11.95
N LEU A 41 -12.44 -6.07 -12.11
CA LEU A 41 -12.05 -5.17 -11.02
C LEU A 41 -13.03 -4.01 -10.93
N THR A 42 -13.35 -3.62 -9.70
CA THR A 42 -14.07 -2.40 -9.40
C THR A 42 -13.05 -1.31 -9.12
N GLU A 43 -13.12 -0.23 -9.89
CA GLU A 43 -12.28 0.96 -9.71
C GLU A 43 -13.11 2.05 -9.03
N THR A 44 -12.57 2.68 -8.00
CA THR A 44 -13.26 3.74 -7.25
C THR A 44 -12.31 4.88 -6.93
N PHE A 45 -12.80 6.11 -7.13
CA PHE A 45 -12.09 7.34 -6.79
C PHE A 45 -12.84 8.08 -5.69
N ALA A 46 -12.13 8.55 -4.69
CA ALA A 46 -12.69 9.31 -3.58
C ALA A 46 -11.76 10.46 -3.17
N LEU A 47 -12.35 11.55 -2.72
CA LEU A 47 -11.63 12.65 -2.07
C LEU A 47 -12.08 12.69 -0.61
N ASP A 48 -11.17 12.36 0.31
CA ASP A 48 -11.40 12.55 1.73
C ASP A 48 -11.07 13.99 2.09
N THR A 49 -12.11 14.80 2.29
CA THR A 49 -12.00 16.22 2.63
C THR A 49 -11.59 16.47 4.08
N ASN A 50 -11.78 15.50 4.97
CA ASN A 50 -11.33 15.60 6.36
C ASN A 50 -9.81 15.49 6.45
N THR A 51 -9.21 14.57 5.69
CA THR A 51 -7.75 14.40 5.63
C THR A 51 -7.09 15.24 4.53
N GLY A 52 -7.83 15.63 3.50
CA GLY A 52 -7.31 16.30 2.31
C GLY A 52 -6.56 15.33 1.38
N SER A 53 -6.99 14.07 1.33
CA SER A 53 -6.33 13.01 0.56
C SER A 53 -7.20 12.51 -0.58
N PHE A 54 -6.56 12.26 -1.72
CA PHE A 54 -7.18 11.61 -2.86
C PHE A 54 -6.91 10.11 -2.79
N LEU A 55 -7.96 9.31 -2.89
CA LEU A 55 -7.88 7.85 -2.88
C LEU A 55 -8.35 7.28 -4.21
N HIS A 56 -7.59 6.31 -4.69
CA HIS A 56 -7.94 5.46 -5.82
C HIS A 56 -7.88 4.01 -5.33
N THR A 57 -8.97 3.26 -5.47
CA THR A 57 -9.06 1.86 -5.05
C THR A 57 -9.37 0.96 -6.23
N LEU A 58 -8.58 -0.11 -6.38
CA LEU A 58 -8.87 -1.25 -7.22
C LEU A 58 -9.26 -2.42 -6.34
N GLU A 59 -10.46 -2.95 -6.52
CA GLU A 59 -11.01 -4.04 -5.73
C GLU A 59 -11.44 -5.20 -6.62
N GLY A 60 -10.96 -6.39 -6.29
CA GLY A 60 -11.36 -7.65 -6.90
C GLY A 60 -11.72 -8.68 -5.82
N PRO A 61 -12.10 -9.90 -6.21
CA PRO A 61 -12.50 -10.94 -5.25
C PRO A 61 -11.35 -11.38 -4.34
N ARG A 62 -10.09 -11.32 -4.80
CA ARG A 62 -8.92 -11.80 -4.05
C ARG A 62 -8.19 -10.72 -3.27
N PHE A 63 -8.29 -9.47 -3.70
CA PHE A 63 -7.49 -8.39 -3.15
C PHE A 63 -8.18 -7.04 -3.28
N ARG A 64 -7.73 -6.12 -2.44
CA ARG A 64 -8.00 -4.69 -2.54
C ARG A 64 -6.68 -3.95 -2.55
N ALA A 65 -6.52 -3.07 -3.51
CA ALA A 65 -5.37 -2.20 -3.60
C ALA A 65 -5.84 -0.75 -3.53
N SER A 66 -5.13 0.06 -2.75
CA SER A 66 -5.45 1.46 -2.57
C SER A 66 -4.21 2.31 -2.78
N GLN A 67 -4.35 3.28 -3.66
CA GLN A 67 -3.45 4.39 -3.89
C GLN A 67 -3.99 5.61 -3.14
N CYS A 68 -3.11 6.35 -2.48
CA CYS A 68 -3.43 7.58 -1.77
C CYS A 68 -2.39 8.67 -2.10
N ILE A 69 -2.86 9.86 -2.47
CA ILE A 69 -2.04 11.05 -2.72
C ILE A 69 -2.49 12.16 -1.77
N TYR A 70 -1.54 12.80 -1.08
CA TYR A 70 -1.85 13.89 -0.15
C TYR A 70 -0.68 14.85 0.02
N ALA A 71 -0.98 16.12 0.27
CA ALA A 71 0.01 17.12 0.67
C ALA A 71 0.30 16.97 2.17
N HIS A 72 1.58 16.96 2.54
CA HIS A 72 1.99 16.78 3.92
C HIS A 72 1.63 18.01 4.75
N ARG A 73 0.84 17.83 5.82
CA ARG A 73 0.29 18.97 6.60
C ARG A 73 1.34 19.82 7.30
N THR A 74 2.47 19.23 7.70
CA THR A 74 3.54 19.94 8.42
C THR A 74 4.75 20.26 7.53
N LEU A 75 4.85 19.65 6.35
CA LEU A 75 5.97 19.84 5.42
C LEU A 75 5.41 20.44 4.12
N PRO A 76 5.37 21.78 3.99
CA PRO A 76 4.56 22.47 2.98
C PRO A 76 4.96 22.18 1.52
N HIS A 77 6.15 21.63 1.32
CA HIS A 77 6.69 21.29 -0.01
C HIS A 77 6.77 19.79 -0.26
N VAL A 78 6.16 18.96 0.62
CA VAL A 78 6.15 17.50 0.46
C VAL A 78 4.77 17.05 0.03
N LEU A 79 4.73 16.39 -1.11
CA LEU A 79 3.56 15.67 -1.62
C LEU A 79 3.87 14.17 -1.54
N ALA A 80 3.00 13.41 -0.88
CA ALA A 80 3.20 12.00 -0.61
C ALA A 80 2.28 11.14 -1.47
N PHE A 81 2.83 10.02 -1.94
CA PHE A 81 2.11 8.96 -2.64
C PHE A 81 2.30 7.66 -1.87
N ARG A 82 1.21 6.96 -1.61
CA ARG A 82 1.21 5.66 -0.92
C ARG A 82 0.40 4.66 -1.72
N VAL A 83 0.91 3.43 -1.81
CA VAL A 83 0.16 2.27 -2.29
C VAL A 83 0.12 1.23 -1.19
N SER A 84 -1.03 0.59 -1.02
CA SER A 84 -1.23 -0.53 -0.12
C SER A 84 -2.03 -1.63 -0.79
N ILE A 85 -1.64 -2.89 -0.55
CA ILE A 85 -2.33 -4.09 -1.03
C ILE A 85 -2.83 -4.86 0.19
N ALA A 86 -4.10 -5.23 0.18
CA ALA A 86 -4.74 -6.08 1.17
C ALA A 86 -5.31 -7.33 0.49
N ARG A 87 -5.09 -8.49 1.09
CA ARG A 87 -5.67 -9.76 0.63
C ARG A 87 -7.08 -9.91 1.22
N LEU A 88 -8.07 -10.20 0.38
CA LEU A 88 -9.47 -10.36 0.78
C LEU A 88 -9.89 -11.83 0.86
N ALA A 89 -9.30 -12.70 0.03
CA ALA A 89 -9.60 -14.13 0.01
C ALA A 89 -8.38 -14.97 0.40
N PRO A 90 -8.58 -16.13 1.06
CA PRO A 90 -7.52 -17.11 1.27
C PRO A 90 -6.96 -17.57 -0.09
N GLY A 91 -5.64 -17.55 -0.22
CA GLY A 91 -4.95 -18.00 -1.42
C GLY A 91 -3.46 -17.96 -1.21
N SER A 92 -2.75 -18.95 -1.73
CA SER A 92 -1.28 -19.03 -1.60
C SER A 92 -0.59 -18.05 -2.53
N GLY A 93 -1.10 -17.82 -3.75
CA GLY A 93 -0.36 -17.07 -4.77
C GLY A 93 -0.05 -15.60 -4.45
N PRO A 94 1.05 -15.05 -5.01
CA PRO A 94 1.40 -13.65 -4.89
C PRO A 94 0.39 -12.77 -5.64
N ILE A 95 0.21 -11.53 -5.16
CA ILE A 95 -0.59 -10.50 -5.82
C ILE A 95 0.37 -9.41 -6.26
N THR A 96 0.64 -9.33 -7.55
CA THR A 96 1.46 -8.27 -8.14
C THR A 96 0.57 -7.19 -8.72
N LEU A 97 0.94 -5.93 -8.56
CA LEU A 97 0.32 -4.77 -9.20
C LEU A 97 1.37 -4.00 -9.97
N LEU A 98 1.00 -3.42 -11.11
CA LEU A 98 1.85 -2.56 -11.89
C LEU A 98 1.62 -1.10 -11.50
N LEU A 99 2.70 -0.34 -11.39
CA LEU A 99 2.70 1.08 -11.09
C LEU A 99 3.24 1.81 -12.32
N ARG A 100 2.34 2.30 -13.17
CA ARG A 100 2.71 3.00 -14.42
C ARG A 100 2.90 4.49 -14.17
N SER A 101 4.14 4.95 -14.28
CA SER A 101 4.44 6.38 -14.32
C SER A 101 4.50 6.87 -15.77
N ALA A 102 3.76 7.94 -16.08
CA ALA A 102 3.83 8.66 -17.35
C ALA A 102 4.59 9.99 -17.21
N PHE A 103 5.54 10.07 -16.27
CA PHE A 103 6.26 11.29 -15.97
C PHE A 103 7.12 11.76 -17.16
N SER A 104 6.97 13.04 -17.50
CA SER A 104 7.86 13.79 -18.39
C SER A 104 8.43 14.98 -17.62
N PRO A 105 9.72 15.31 -17.75
CA PRO A 105 10.31 16.50 -17.12
C PRO A 105 9.95 17.81 -17.84
N GLU A 106 9.28 17.74 -18.99
CA GLU A 106 8.95 18.92 -19.79
C GLU A 106 7.86 19.78 -19.14
N SER A 107 8.01 21.10 -19.28
CA SER A 107 7.02 22.07 -18.86
C SER A 107 6.90 23.18 -19.90
N PRO A 108 5.68 23.66 -20.18
CA PRO A 108 5.48 24.85 -21.02
C PRO A 108 5.87 26.17 -20.32
N ASP A 109 6.07 26.17 -19.01
CA ASP A 109 6.26 27.37 -18.18
C ASP A 109 7.65 27.47 -17.55
N LEU A 110 8.42 26.38 -17.55
CA LEU A 110 9.69 26.28 -16.85
C LEU A 110 10.77 25.71 -17.77
N ASP A 111 11.94 26.33 -17.78
CA ASP A 111 13.14 25.76 -18.39
C ASP A 111 13.81 24.81 -17.39
N LEU A 112 13.39 23.52 -17.42
CA LEU A 112 13.80 22.50 -16.47
C LEU A 112 14.97 21.67 -16.98
N HIS A 113 15.95 21.45 -16.09
CA HIS A 113 17.17 20.69 -16.33
C HIS A 113 17.28 19.56 -15.32
N GLN A 114 17.76 18.40 -15.79
CA GLN A 114 18.04 17.26 -14.92
C GLN A 114 19.34 17.49 -14.15
N GLY A 115 19.23 17.48 -12.82
CA GLY A 115 20.37 17.55 -11.92
C GLY A 115 20.88 16.17 -11.51
N PRO A 116 21.95 16.13 -10.70
CA PRO A 116 22.48 14.87 -10.17
C PRO A 116 21.47 14.19 -9.24
N ASP A 117 21.37 12.85 -9.35
CA ASP A 117 20.59 12.05 -8.41
C ASP A 117 21.11 12.23 -6.97
N PHE A 118 20.22 12.31 -6.00
CA PHE A 118 20.55 12.53 -4.59
C PHE A 118 19.87 11.48 -3.71
N GLN A 119 20.67 10.60 -3.09
CA GLN A 119 20.18 9.56 -2.16
C GLN A 119 19.04 8.69 -2.73
N GLY A 120 19.07 8.38 -4.02
CA GLY A 120 18.03 7.61 -4.71
C GLY A 120 16.81 8.44 -5.15
N ALA A 121 16.77 9.74 -4.85
CA ALA A 121 15.85 10.68 -5.44
C ALA A 121 16.40 11.23 -6.77
N ARG A 122 15.50 11.45 -7.72
CA ARG A 122 15.74 12.23 -8.93
C ARG A 122 15.63 13.71 -8.61
N TYR A 123 16.32 14.53 -9.40
CA TYR A 123 16.39 15.96 -9.20
C TYR A 123 16.16 16.71 -10.52
N LEU A 124 15.24 17.67 -10.50
CA LEU A 124 15.05 18.68 -11.54
C LEU A 124 15.21 20.06 -10.93
N TYR A 125 15.76 20.98 -11.71
CA TYR A 125 15.84 22.38 -11.34
C TYR A 125 15.69 23.26 -12.56
N GLY A 126 15.28 24.50 -12.37
CA GLY A 126 15.06 25.41 -13.48
C GLY A 126 14.46 26.72 -13.05
N HIS A 127 14.11 27.54 -14.04
CA HIS A 127 13.51 28.85 -13.83
C HIS A 127 12.21 28.97 -14.61
N THR A 128 11.31 29.84 -14.14
CA THR A 128 10.13 30.22 -14.93
C THR A 128 10.57 30.92 -16.22
N LEU A 129 9.89 30.64 -17.33
CA LEU A 129 10.26 31.20 -18.63
C LEU A 129 10.03 32.71 -18.69
N THR A 130 8.91 33.18 -18.12
CA THR A 130 8.51 34.59 -18.12
C THR A 130 8.25 35.07 -16.70
N PRO A 131 8.90 36.16 -16.24
CA PRO A 131 8.68 36.71 -14.91
C PRO A 131 7.30 37.40 -14.79
N GLU A 132 6.75 37.43 -13.57
CA GLU A 132 5.43 38.02 -13.27
C GLU A 132 5.32 39.50 -13.63
N GLN A 133 6.41 40.24 -13.40
CA GLN A 133 6.53 41.65 -13.72
C GLN A 133 7.54 41.83 -14.85
N PRO A 134 7.26 42.68 -15.85
CA PRO A 134 8.24 43.00 -16.88
C PRO A 134 9.56 43.49 -16.27
N GLY A 135 10.65 42.81 -16.57
CA GLY A 135 11.98 43.09 -16.00
C GLY A 135 12.20 42.57 -14.57
N GLY A 136 11.23 41.85 -14.00
CA GLY A 136 11.34 41.16 -12.72
C GLY A 136 12.19 39.89 -12.79
N PRO A 137 12.54 39.31 -11.64
CA PRO A 137 13.30 38.06 -11.58
C PRO A 137 12.45 36.87 -12.04
N GLN A 138 13.08 35.91 -12.72
CA GLN A 138 12.50 34.59 -12.95
C GLN A 138 12.58 33.76 -11.66
N GLN A 139 11.54 32.97 -11.37
CA GLN A 139 11.48 32.19 -10.15
C GLN A 139 12.25 30.88 -10.33
N GLU A 140 13.23 30.63 -9.46
CA GLU A 140 13.95 29.35 -9.42
C GLU A 140 13.09 28.28 -8.72
N VAL A 141 13.11 27.07 -9.27
CA VAL A 141 12.37 25.90 -8.78
C VAL A 141 13.31 24.70 -8.70
N HIS A 142 13.17 23.94 -7.60
CA HIS A 142 13.87 22.68 -7.37
C HIS A 142 12.86 21.60 -7.03
N MET A 143 12.96 20.44 -7.68
CA MET A 143 12.08 19.30 -7.48
C MET A 143 12.90 18.05 -7.19
N LEU A 144 12.61 17.41 -6.06
CA LEU A 144 13.17 16.11 -5.70
C LEU A 144 12.05 15.10 -5.53
N TRP A 145 12.22 13.90 -6.11
CA TRP A 145 11.26 12.82 -5.92
C TRP A 145 11.92 11.45 -5.99
N THR A 146 11.34 10.50 -5.29
CA THR A 146 11.71 9.09 -5.41
C THR A 146 10.90 8.44 -6.54
N PRO A 147 11.53 7.79 -7.53
CA PRO A 147 10.81 7.04 -8.54
C PRO A 147 9.96 5.95 -7.92
N ALA A 148 8.71 5.82 -8.36
CA ALA A 148 7.90 4.67 -7.98
C ALA A 148 8.51 3.38 -8.56
N PRO A 149 8.50 2.26 -7.81
CA PRO A 149 8.88 0.97 -8.38
C PRO A 149 7.92 0.60 -9.52
N PRO A 150 8.35 -0.18 -10.52
CA PRO A 150 7.51 -0.55 -11.67
C PRO A 150 6.35 -1.48 -11.29
N ASP A 151 6.52 -2.25 -10.22
CA ASP A 151 5.53 -3.16 -9.68
C ASP A 151 5.62 -3.26 -8.15
N LEU A 152 4.53 -3.74 -7.55
CA LEU A 152 4.42 -3.99 -6.13
C LEU A 152 3.78 -5.36 -5.91
N THR A 153 4.50 -6.26 -5.23
CA THR A 153 4.02 -7.62 -4.96
C THR A 153 3.73 -7.83 -3.48
N LEU A 154 2.49 -8.24 -3.17
CA LEU A 154 2.14 -8.84 -1.89
C LEU A 154 2.43 -10.35 -1.97
N GLY A 155 3.37 -10.80 -1.13
CA GLY A 155 3.81 -12.18 -1.08
C GLY A 155 2.74 -13.19 -0.67
N GLU A 156 3.11 -14.46 -0.77
CA GLU A 156 2.31 -15.59 -0.32
C GLU A 156 2.19 -15.60 1.20
N VAL A 157 1.08 -16.12 1.73
CA VAL A 157 1.01 -16.47 3.15
C VAL A 157 1.61 -17.87 3.29
N PRO A 158 2.71 -18.06 4.03
CA PRO A 158 3.27 -19.39 4.23
C PRO A 158 2.23 -20.31 4.88
N CYS A 159 2.03 -21.50 4.31
CA CYS A 159 1.27 -22.55 5.01
C CYS A 159 1.95 -22.80 6.36
N PRO A 160 1.21 -22.80 7.49
CA PRO A 160 1.80 -23.18 8.76
C PRO A 160 2.29 -24.62 8.64
N SER A 161 3.60 -24.83 8.75
CA SER A 161 4.18 -26.17 8.79
C SER A 161 3.54 -26.94 9.94
N PRO A 162 3.11 -28.20 9.74
CA PRO A 162 2.64 -29.02 10.85
C PRO A 162 3.76 -29.09 11.89
N ARG A 163 3.45 -28.68 13.13
CA ARG A 163 4.36 -28.84 14.27
C ARG A 163 4.76 -30.31 14.33
N PRO A 164 6.06 -30.66 14.51
CA PRO A 164 6.44 -32.04 14.75
C PRO A 164 5.64 -32.52 15.97
N GLN A 165 4.78 -33.51 15.75
CA GLN A 165 4.10 -34.20 16.84
C GLN A 165 5.20 -34.94 17.60
N ASP A 166 5.34 -34.67 18.89
CA ASP A 166 6.16 -35.49 19.78
C ASP A 166 5.64 -36.92 19.70
N THR A 167 6.31 -37.74 18.89
CA THR A 167 6.11 -39.18 18.81
C THR A 167 6.76 -39.82 20.03
N SER A 168 6.24 -39.51 21.21
CA SER A 168 6.65 -40.12 22.47
C SER A 168 5.45 -40.39 23.37
N ALA A 169 4.42 -41.06 22.84
CA ALA A 169 3.39 -41.68 23.65
C ALA A 169 2.65 -42.82 22.93
N MET A 170 3.35 -43.69 22.20
CA MET A 170 2.80 -44.98 21.74
C MET A 170 3.90 -46.04 21.76
N ALA A 171 4.43 -46.34 22.93
CA ALA A 171 5.28 -47.49 23.16
C ALA A 171 5.04 -48.07 24.56
N SER A 172 3.81 -48.52 24.83
CA SER A 172 3.58 -49.55 25.85
C SER A 172 2.14 -50.07 25.81
N VAL A 173 1.81 -50.99 24.89
CA VAL A 173 0.85 -52.09 25.16
C VAL A 173 1.16 -53.24 24.20
N LEU A 174 2.15 -54.07 24.53
CA LEU A 174 2.23 -55.45 24.05
C LEU A 174 2.81 -56.27 25.20
N GLY A 175 1.95 -56.99 25.93
CA GLY A 175 2.39 -57.83 27.04
C GLY A 175 1.26 -58.45 27.85
N ALA A 176 0.78 -59.60 27.36
CA ALA A 176 0.27 -60.75 28.13
C ALA A 176 -1.04 -60.64 28.96
N SER A 177 -2.08 -61.32 28.45
CA SER A 177 -3.02 -62.14 29.24
C SER A 177 -2.29 -63.39 29.79
N PRO A 178 -2.71 -64.08 30.90
CA PRO A 178 -4.07 -64.62 31.03
C PRO A 178 -4.70 -64.79 32.43
N MET A 179 -5.99 -65.13 32.40
CA MET A 179 -6.79 -65.97 33.32
C MET A 179 -6.96 -65.58 34.82
N GLY A 180 -8.22 -65.31 35.18
CA GLY A 180 -8.93 -66.11 36.19
C GLY A 180 -9.54 -65.37 37.40
N ALA A 181 -10.81 -65.72 37.66
CA ALA A 181 -11.54 -65.65 38.95
C ALA A 181 -12.40 -64.40 39.29
N VAL A 182 -13.67 -64.46 38.87
CA VAL A 182 -14.88 -64.61 39.72
C VAL A 182 -14.90 -63.92 41.10
N ARG A 183 -15.71 -62.85 41.28
CA ARG A 183 -16.94 -62.81 42.14
C ARG A 183 -17.58 -61.41 42.28
N ASN A 184 -18.91 -61.42 42.28
CA ASN A 184 -19.96 -60.46 42.65
C ASN A 184 -19.63 -59.29 43.62
N ALA A 185 -20.26 -58.12 43.40
CA ALA A 185 -21.44 -57.63 44.17
C ALA A 185 -21.67 -56.10 44.03
N THR A 186 -22.88 -55.74 43.59
CA THR A 186 -23.79 -54.68 44.11
C THR A 186 -23.28 -53.25 44.41
N GLY A 187 -23.95 -52.23 43.85
CA GLY A 187 -24.22 -50.97 44.59
C GLY A 187 -24.15 -49.63 43.83
N ALA A 188 -25.33 -49.04 43.60
CA ALA A 188 -25.70 -47.63 43.86
C ALA A 188 -25.04 -46.43 43.12
N THR A 189 -25.85 -45.84 42.22
CA THR A 189 -26.32 -44.43 42.13
C THR A 189 -25.45 -43.22 42.58
N SER A 190 -25.43 -42.20 41.71
CA SER A 190 -25.59 -40.72 41.93
C SER A 190 -24.58 -39.91 41.09
N SER A 191 -25.00 -39.21 40.03
CA SER A 191 -25.50 -37.81 39.96
C SER A 191 -24.52 -36.75 40.52
N GLY A 192 -23.97 -35.91 39.64
CA GLY A 192 -23.13 -34.78 40.04
C GLY A 192 -22.87 -33.80 38.89
N THR A 193 -23.53 -32.66 38.97
CA THR A 193 -23.70 -31.58 37.99
C THR A 193 -22.52 -30.61 37.87
N ARG A 194 -22.35 -30.04 36.65
CA ARG A 194 -21.97 -28.66 36.25
C ARG A 194 -20.88 -27.88 37.03
N THR A 195 -19.96 -27.28 36.27
CA THR A 195 -19.73 -25.81 36.07
C THR A 195 -18.42 -25.62 35.29
N SER A 196 -18.45 -25.19 34.02
CA SER A 196 -18.32 -23.81 33.52
C SER A 196 -17.22 -22.96 34.18
N GLY A 197 -16.13 -22.72 33.45
CA GLY A 197 -15.11 -21.74 33.79
C GLY A 197 -14.42 -21.22 32.52
N CYS A 198 -14.97 -20.14 31.96
CA CYS A 198 -14.36 -19.34 30.89
C CYS A 198 -13.33 -18.40 31.53
N SER A 199 -12.13 -18.30 30.97
CA SER A 199 -11.15 -17.26 31.35
C SER A 199 -10.57 -16.61 30.11
N ARG A 200 -10.73 -15.28 30.08
CA ARG A 200 -10.16 -14.32 29.15
C ARG A 200 -8.93 -13.73 29.85
N ILE A 201 -7.81 -13.61 29.15
CA ILE A 201 -6.64 -12.87 29.63
C ILE A 201 -6.32 -11.79 28.60
N SER A 202 -6.02 -10.61 29.16
CA SER A 202 -5.67 -9.33 28.55
C SER A 202 -4.48 -9.36 27.61
#